data_AF-A0A356AVL4-F1
#
_entry.id   AF-A0A356AVL4-F1
#
_cell.length_a   1.000
_cell.length_b   1.000
_cell.length_c   1.000
_cell.angle_alpha   90.00
_cell.angle_beta   90.00
_cell.angle_gamma   90.00
#
_symmetry.space_group_name_H-M   'P 1'
#
loop_
_entity.id
_entity.type
_entity.pdbx_description
1 polymer ?
#
loop_
_entity_poly.entity_id
_entity_poly.type
_entity_poly.pdbx_seq_one_letter_code
_entity_poly.pdbx_strand_id
1 'polypeptide(L)' 'VTGYGRADKSQMQQMVKIILNLDSIPKPDDAADALAISICHTHSGTGHYKVK' A
#
# COMPACT_ATOMS: atom_id res chain seq x y z
N VAL A 1 8.14 5.67 -7.10
CA VAL A 1 6.79 6.29 -7.09
C VAL A 1 6.28 6.43 -5.64
N THR A 2 7.09 6.85 -4.66
CA THR A 2 7.69 8.18 -4.52
C THR A 2 9.06 7.98 -3.84
N GLY A 3 10.11 8.61 -4.37
CA GLY A 3 11.46 8.54 -3.80
C GLY A 3 11.68 9.54 -2.66
N TYR A 4 10.62 9.99 -1.99
CA TYR A 4 10.68 11.01 -0.95
C TYR A 4 10.11 10.38 0.32
N GLY A 5 10.94 10.20 1.35
CA GLY A 5 10.57 9.70 2.68
C GLY A 5 9.64 10.63 3.48
N ARG A 6 8.73 11.33 2.80
CA ARG A 6 7.75 12.30 3.32
C ARG A 6 6.38 12.12 2.66
N ALA A 7 6.08 10.95 2.09
CA ALA A 7 4.73 10.65 1.65
C ALA A 7 3.82 10.71 2.89
N ASP A 8 2.86 11.64 2.88
CA ASP A 8 1.96 11.84 4.00
C ASP A 8 1.14 10.56 4.26
N LYS A 9 0.90 10.21 5.53
CA LYS A 9 0.17 8.98 5.89
C LYS A 9 -1.21 8.95 5.23
N SER A 10 -1.83 10.12 5.07
CA SER A 10 -3.11 10.29 4.38
C SER A 10 -3.01 9.94 2.89
N GLN A 11 -1.89 10.31 2.26
CA GLN A 11 -1.65 10.08 0.84
C GLN A 11 -1.40 8.59 0.58
N MET A 12 -0.65 7.92 1.46
CA MET A 12 -0.47 6.46 1.45
C MET A 12 -1.81 5.73 1.62
N GLN A 13 -2.64 6.16 2.57
CA GLN A 13 -3.97 5.59 2.80
C GLN A 13 -4.91 5.76 1.59
N GLN A 14 -4.88 6.93 0.93
CA GLN A 14 -5.60 7.13 -0.32
C GLN A 14 -5.09 6.22 -1.44
N MET A 15 -3.77 6.00 -1.51
CA MET A 15 -3.18 5.08 -2.50
C MET A 15 -3.66 3.64 -2.27
N VAL A 16 -3.65 3.17 -1.03
CA VAL A 16 -4.17 1.83 -0.67
C VAL A 16 -5.65 1.70 -1.04
N LYS A 17 -6.45 2.73 -0.76
CA LYS A 17 -7.86 2.79 -1.16
C LYS A 17 -8.04 2.60 -2.67
N ILE A 18 -7.27 3.33 -3.47
CA ILE A 18 -7.35 3.27 -4.94
C ILE A 18 -6.88 1.92 -5.45
N ILE A 19 -5.76 1.39 -4.93
CA ILE A 19 -5.17 0.11 -5.36
C ILE A 19 -6.10 -1.06 -5.04
N LEU A 20 -6.77 -1.03 -3.88
CA LEU A 20 -7.71 -2.07 -3.45
C LEU A 20 -9.17 -1.75 -3.82
N ASN A 21 -9.39 -0.66 -4.55
CA ASN A 21 -10.70 -0.18 -4.99
C ASN A 21 -11.76 -0.14 -3.86
N LEU A 22 -11.36 0.34 -2.69
CA LEU A 22 -12.20 0.47 -1.50
C LEU A 22 -13.10 1.71 -1.62
N ASP A 23 -14.36 1.62 -1.19
CA ASP A 23 -15.31 2.75 -1.22
C ASP A 23 -14.93 3.91 -0.29
N SER A 24 -14.26 3.61 0.83
CA SER A 24 -13.83 4.57 1.83
C SER A 24 -12.39 4.31 2.28
N ILE A 25 -11.78 5.29 2.97
CA ILE A 25 -10.45 5.09 3.55
C ILE A 25 -10.55 3.93 4.55
N PRO A 26 -9.71 2.89 4.43
CA PRO A 26 -9.78 1.73 5.32
C PRO A 26 -9.58 2.17 6.77
N LYS A 27 -10.61 1.94 7.59
CA LYS A 27 -10.56 1.99 9.05
C LYS A 27 -10.69 0.56 9.57
N PRO A 28 -9.92 0.14 10.58
CA PRO A 28 -8.94 0.89 11.37
C PRO A 28 -7.61 1.14 10.61
N ASP A 29 -6.88 2.19 11.01
CA ASP A 29 -5.58 2.56 10.44
C ASP A 29 -4.58 1.39 10.39
N ASP A 30 -4.65 0.45 11.34
CA ASP A 30 -3.81 -0.75 11.40
C ASP A 30 -4.00 -1.67 10.18
N ALA A 31 -5.23 -1.79 9.67
CA ALA A 31 -5.52 -2.60 8.49
C ALA A 31 -4.94 -1.94 7.22
N ALA A 32 -5.00 -0.60 7.15
CA ALA A 32 -4.42 0.16 6.06
C ALA A 32 -2.89 0.02 6.01
N ASP A 33 -2.22 0.09 7.18
CA ASP A 33 -0.77 -0.09 7.29
C ASP A 33 -0.35 -1.52 6.91
N ALA A 34 -1.09 -2.55 7.36
CA ALA A 34 -0.81 -3.93 6.97
C ALA A 34 -0.95 -4.17 5.45
N LEU A 35 -2.00 -3.60 4.84
CA LEU A 35 -2.22 -3.68 3.40
C LEU A 35 -1.16 -2.91 2.62
N ALA A 36 -0.77 -1.74 3.11
CA ALA A 36 0.30 -0.97 2.49
C ALA A 36 1.66 -1.65 2.60
N ILE A 37 1.97 -2.31 3.73
CA ILE A 37 3.17 -3.13 3.87
C ILE A 37 3.12 -4.32 2.91
N SER A 38 1.97 -4.97 2.73
CA SER A 38 1.80 -6.03 1.73
C SER A 38 1.99 -5.52 0.30
N ILE A 39 1.42 -4.36 -0.04
CA ILE A 39 1.60 -3.71 -1.33
C ILE A 39 3.07 -3.26 -1.53
N CYS A 40 3.72 -2.70 -0.51
CA CYS A 40 5.14 -2.35 -0.57
C CYS A 40 6.01 -3.60 -0.66
N HIS A 41 5.73 -4.65 0.10
CA HIS A 41 6.50 -5.89 0.09
C HIS A 41 6.37 -6.60 -1.26
N THR A 42 5.16 -6.65 -1.82
CA THR A 42 4.96 -7.13 -3.19
C THR A 42 5.65 -6.20 -4.17
N HIS A 43 5.41 -4.89 -4.18
CA HIS A 43 6.02 -3.99 -5.18
C HIS A 43 7.56 -3.91 -5.08
N SER A 44 8.14 -3.91 -3.87
CA SER A 44 9.59 -3.94 -3.64
C SER A 44 10.20 -5.34 -3.79
N GLY A 45 9.43 -6.39 -3.50
CA GLY A 45 9.82 -7.79 -3.63
C GLY A 45 9.45 -8.43 -4.98
N THR A 46 8.74 -7.74 -5.87
CA THR A 46 8.42 -8.16 -7.25
C THR A 46 9.64 -7.92 -8.16
N GLY A 47 10.82 -8.30 -7.67
CA GLY A 47 11.75 -9.06 -8.46
C GLY A 47 11.39 -10.54 -8.36
N HIS A 48 10.47 -11.03 -9.21
CA HIS A 48 10.36 -12.45 -9.55
C HIS A 48 9.92 -13.50 -8.49
N TYR A 49 8.82 -13.32 -7.73
CA TYR A 49 8.18 -14.52 -7.14
C TYR A 49 7.17 -15.13 -8.11
N LYS A 50 7.70 -15.92 -9.04
CA LYS A 50 6.95 -16.77 -9.96
C LYS A 50 6.25 -17.86 -9.15
N VAL A 51 4.95 -17.70 -8.91
CA VAL A 51 4.10 -18.78 -8.44
C VAL A 51 4.19 -19.96 -9.42
N LYS A 52 4.77 -21.07 -8.95
CA LYS A 52 4.69 -22.39 -9.55
C LYS A 52 3.77 -23.24 -8.69
#